data_AF-A0A7J8WBP0-F1
#
_entry.id   AF-A0A7J8WBP0-F1
#
_cell.length_a   1.000
_cell.length_b   1.000
_cell.length_c   1.000
_cell.angle_alpha   90.00
_cell.angle_beta   90.00
_cell.angle_gamma   90.00
#
_symmetry.space_group_name_H-M   'P 1'
#
loop_
_entity.id
_entity.type
_entity.pdbx_description
1 polymer ?
#
loop_
_entity_poly.entity_id
_entity_poly.type
_entity_poly.pdbx_seq_one_letter_code
_entity_poly.pdbx_strand_id
1 'polypeptide(L)' 'MKCDVIASGIVNAAKQVALKVPVVVRLEGTNVDQGKRILKESGMTLITAEDLDDAAEKAVKAASK' A
#
# COMPACT_ATOMS: atom_id res chain seq x y z
N MET A 1 -2.91 -14.52 -6.53
CA MET A 1 -1.58 -13.93 -6.31
C MET A 1 -1.40 -13.73 -4.80
N LYS A 2 -0.21 -13.94 -4.24
CA LYS A 2 0.03 -13.88 -2.78
C LYS A 2 0.32 -12.45 -2.32
N CYS A 3 -0.57 -11.86 -1.54
CA CYS A 3 -0.50 -10.45 -1.15
C CYS A 3 0.69 -10.12 -0.24
N ASP A 4 1.19 -11.08 0.53
CA ASP A 4 2.39 -10.96 1.35
C ASP A 4 3.66 -10.73 0.52
N VAL A 5 3.80 -11.44 -0.61
CA VAL A 5 4.92 -11.27 -1.54
C VAL A 5 4.85 -9.89 -2.20
N ILE A 6 3.66 -9.47 -2.63
CA ILE A 6 3.44 -8.15 -3.25
C ILE A 6 3.74 -7.04 -2.25
N ALA A 7 3.22 -7.13 -1.02
CA ALA A 7 3.47 -6.14 0.03
C ALA A 7 4.96 -6.00 0.36
N SER A 8 5.68 -7.11 0.45
CA SER A 8 7.14 -7.12 0.67
C SER A 8 7.88 -6.43 -0.48
N GLY A 9 7.47 -6.69 -1.72
CA GLY A 9 8.02 -6.04 -2.91
C GLY A 9 7.80 -4.53 -2.90
N ILE A 10 6.59 -4.07 -2.56
CA ILE A 10 6.26 -2.64 -2.44
C ILE A 10 7.15 -1.97 -1.40
N VAL A 11 7.27 -2.55 -0.19
CA VAL A 11 8.09 -1.98 0.89
C VAL A 11 9.57 -1.88 0.48
N ASN A 12 10.10 -2.93 -0.15
CA ASN A 12 11.50 -2.92 -0.61
C ASN A 12 11.74 -1.86 -1.69
N ALA A 13 10.85 -1.76 -2.67
CA ALA A 13 10.95 -0.76 -3.72
C ALA A 13 10.84 0.66 -3.15
N ALA A 14 9.90 0.89 -2.24
CA ALA A 14 9.67 2.19 -1.63
C ALA A 14 10.88 2.66 -0.80
N LYS A 15 11.58 1.75 -0.11
CA LYS A 15 12.85 2.05 0.59
C LYS A 15 13.99 2.43 -0.36
N GLN A 16 14.08 1.79 -1.52
CA GLN A 16 15.12 2.06 -2.50
C GLN A 16 14.90 3.37 -3.26
N VAL A 17 13.64 3.67 -3.60
CA VAL A 17 13.28 4.79 -4.49
C VAL A 17 13.07 6.11 -3.72
N ALA A 18 13.05 6.08 -2.39
CA ALA A 18 12.84 7.26 -1.54
C ALA A 18 11.62 8.09 -1.98
N LEU A 19 10.44 7.44 -1.96
CA LEU A 19 9.20 8.01 -2.47
C LEU A 19 8.86 9.35 -1.80
N LYS A 20 8.64 10.38 -2.63
CA LYS A 20 8.24 11.74 -2.21
C LYS A 20 6.74 12.01 -2.31
N VAL A 21 5.99 11.03 -2.81
CA VAL A 21 4.54 11.13 -3.04
C VAL A 21 3.81 10.09 -2.20
N PRO A 22 2.57 10.38 -1.76
CA PRO A 22 1.78 9.40 -1.02
C PRO A 22 1.45 8.19 -1.89
N VAL A 23 1.44 7.01 -1.28
CA VAL A 23 1.11 5.75 -1.97
C VAL A 23 -0.14 5.16 -1.33
N VAL A 24 -1.15 4.91 -2.17
CA VAL A 24 -2.35 4.17 -1.79
C VAL A 24 -2.23 2.73 -2.29
N VAL A 25 -2.44 1.76 -1.41
CA VAL A 25 -2.32 0.33 -1.72
C VAL A 25 -3.62 -0.36 -1.38
N ARG A 26 -4.23 -0.97 -2.40
CA ARG A 26 -5.38 -1.86 -2.25
C ARG A 26 -4.94 -3.29 -2.60
N LEU A 27 -5.09 -4.22 -1.66
CA LEU A 27 -4.69 -5.62 -1.84
C LEU A 27 -5.92 -6.52 -1.86
N GLU A 28 -5.99 -7.41 -2.85
CA GLU A 28 -6.98 -8.49 -2.93
C GLU A 28 -6.29 -9.77 -3.42
N GLY A 29 -6.67 -10.91 -2.84
CA GLY A 29 -6.06 -12.20 -3.15
C GLY A 29 -5.90 -13.08 -1.91
N THR A 30 -4.83 -13.89 -1.89
CA THR A 30 -4.51 -14.75 -0.74
C THR A 30 -3.53 -14.06 0.20
N ASN A 31 -3.58 -14.38 1.50
CA ASN A 31 -2.74 -13.77 2.54
C ASN A 31 -2.88 -12.24 2.67
N VAL A 32 -4.08 -11.71 2.42
CA VAL A 32 -4.34 -10.25 2.49
C VAL A 32 -4.00 -9.70 3.87
N ASP A 33 -4.39 -10.37 4.96
CA ASP A 33 -4.12 -9.92 6.33
C ASP A 33 -2.61 -9.81 6.60
N GLN A 34 -1.84 -10.79 6.12
CA GLN A 34 -0.39 -10.78 6.23
C GLN A 34 0.22 -9.64 5.39
N GLY A 35 -0.27 -9.44 4.16
CA GLY A 35 0.13 -8.32 3.31
C GLY A 35 -0.14 -6.96 3.97
N LYS A 36 -1.35 -6.75 4.51
CA LYS A 36 -1.71 -5.53 5.26
C LYS A 36 -0.80 -5.32 6.48
N ARG A 37 -0.46 -6.40 7.20
CA ARG A 37 0.47 -6.35 8.33
C ARG A 37 1.87 -5.91 7.92
N ILE A 38 2.42 -6.47 6.83
CA ILE A 38 3.72 -6.09 6.27
C ILE A 38 3.75 -4.60 5.90
N LEU A 39 2.69 -4.09 5.25
CA LEU A 39 2.60 -2.67 4.90
C LEU A 39 2.57 -1.78 6.16
N LYS A 40 1.80 -2.17 7.19
CA LYS A 40 1.68 -1.40 8.44
C LYS A 40 2.97 -1.37 9.26
N GLU A 41 3.69 -2.48 9.32
CA GLU A 41 4.95 -2.61 10.07
C GLU A 41 6.15 -2.01 9.31
N SER A 42 5.98 -1.61 8.05
CA SER A 42 7.06 -1.08 7.21
C SER A 42 7.64 0.25 7.68
N GLY A 43 6.93 0.98 8.54
CA GLY A 43 7.30 2.34 8.98
C GLY A 43 7.18 3.40 7.87
N MET A 44 6.59 3.04 6.73
CA MET A 44 6.40 3.92 5.58
C MET A 44 5.00 4.54 5.59
N THR A 45 4.88 5.75 5.05
CA THR A 45 3.58 6.43 4.88
C THR A 45 2.81 5.82 3.71
N LEU A 46 2.28 4.62 3.93
CA LEU A 46 1.42 3.89 3.00
C LEU A 46 -0.03 3.96 3.48
N ILE A 47 -0.94 4.24 2.55
CA ILE A 47 -2.36 4.33 2.83
C ILE A 47 -3.00 3.04 2.33
N THR A 48 -3.61 2.25 3.22
CA THR A 48 -4.32 1.03 2.81
C THR A 48 -5.76 1.34 2.44
N ALA A 49 -6.24 0.75 1.36
CA ALA A 49 -7.63 0.82 0.91
C ALA A 49 -8.29 -0.57 0.91
N GLU A 50 -9.60 -0.59 1.14
CA GLU A 50 -10.40 -1.81 1.25
C GLU A 50 -10.93 -2.28 -0.12
N ASP A 51 -11.42 -1.35 -0.93
CA ASP A 51 -11.92 -1.61 -2.28
C ASP A 51 -11.41 -0.55 -3.27
N LEU A 52 -11.85 -0.65 -4.53
CA LEU A 52 -11.41 0.25 -5.59
C LEU A 52 -11.95 1.68 -5.42
N ASP A 53 -13.17 1.84 -4.90
CA ASP A 53 -13.79 3.15 -4.72
C ASP A 53 -13.11 3.90 -3.56
N ASP A 54 -12.88 3.22 -2.43
CA ASP A 54 -12.10 3.72 -1.30
C ASP A 54 -10.66 4.06 -1.72
N ALA A 55 -10.03 3.23 -2.56
CA ALA A 55 -8.71 3.51 -3.09
C ALA A 55 -8.68 4.78 -3.95
N ALA A 56 -9.67 4.96 -4.83
CA ALA A 56 -9.78 6.14 -5.68
C ALA A 56 -9.99 7.40 -4.84
N GLU A 57 -10.92 7.38 -3.89
CA GLU A 57 -11.16 8.51 -3.00
C GLU A 57 -9.93 8.90 -2.19
N LYS A 58 -9.24 7.92 -1.60
CA LYS A 58 -8.02 8.15 -0.83
C LYS A 58 -6.90 8.70 -1.70
N ALA A 59 -6.76 8.23 -2.93
CA ALA A 59 -5.76 8.73 -3.87
C ALA A 59 -6.00 10.20 -4.21
N VAL A 60 -7.24 10.59 -4.53
CA VAL A 60 -7.61 11.99 -4.82
C VAL A 60 -7.38 12.89 -3.61
N LYS A 61 -7.81 12.45 -2.42
CA LYS A 61 -7.59 13.18 -1.15
C LYS A 61 -6.10 13.36 -0.85
N ALA A 62 -5.28 12.35 -1.13
CA ALA A 62 -3.84 12.39 -0.90
C ALA A 62 -3.09 13.28 -1.90
N ALA A 63 -3.57 13.38 -3.14
CA ALA A 63 -2.97 14.20 -4.20
C ALA A 63 -3.29 15.70 -4.08
N SER A 64 -4.36 16.05 -3.35
CA SER A 64 -4.85 17.43 -3.22
C SER A 64 -4.19 18.22 -2.08
N LYS A 65 -3.05 17.73 -1.56
CA LYS A 65 -2.24 18.39 -0.52
C LYS A 65 -0.97 19.00 -1.09
#